data_AF-A0A1E3W293-F1
#
_entry.id   AF-A0A1E3W293-F1
#
_cell.length_a   1.000
_cell.length_b   1.000
_cell.length_c   1.000
_cell.angle_alpha   90.00
_cell.angle_beta   90.00
_cell.angle_gamma   90.00
#
_symmetry.space_group_name_H-M   'P 1'
#
loop_
_entity.id
_entity.type
_entity.pdbx_description
1 polymer ?
#
loop_
_entity_poly.entity_id
_entity_poly.type
_entity_poly.pdbx_seq_one_letter_code
_entity_poly.pdbx_strand_id
1 'polypeptide(L)'
;MLASGRYASDRDIEVLIDQALMVRLERPAAEIVVGNPSIADVAVQSSDTLVLTGKSFGETNLIVTDTSGQVLVNRRVVVQEPDGGFVTVYRGVKRETVHCAPNCETPLVIGDTPAYFDTISKEIRAKQGIGQAAAEGQGAGE
;
A
#
# COMPACT_ATOMS: atom_id res chain seq x y z
N MET A 1 21.94 -20.60 35.70
CA MET A 1 21.34 -20.95 34.39
C MET A 1 19.94 -20.37 34.37
N LEU A 2 19.78 -19.12 33.91
CA LEU A 2 18.46 -18.53 33.66
C LEU A 2 18.55 -17.88 32.27
N ALA A 3 17.89 -18.52 31.31
CA ALA A 3 17.87 -18.09 29.93
C ALA A 3 16.99 -16.85 29.80
N SER A 4 17.61 -15.72 29.47
CA SER A 4 16.92 -14.53 28.99
C SER A 4 16.34 -14.85 27.60
N GLY A 5 15.07 -15.24 27.56
CA GLY A 5 14.32 -15.35 26.30
C GLY A 5 14.34 -14.00 25.60
N ARG A 6 15.06 -13.92 24.48
CA ARG A 6 14.97 -12.79 23.56
C ARG A 6 13.53 -12.76 23.05
N TYR A 7 12.75 -11.75 23.40
CA TYR A 7 11.65 -11.32 22.53
C TYR A 7 12.33 -10.87 21.24
N ALA A 8 12.38 -11.77 20.25
CA ALA A 8 12.78 -11.41 18.90
C ALA A 8 11.94 -10.19 18.52
N SER A 9 12.62 -9.10 18.16
CA SER A 9 12.02 -7.79 17.92
C SER A 9 10.79 -7.94 17.02
N ASP A 10 9.62 -7.85 17.64
CA ASP A 10 8.31 -7.73 17.01
C ASP A 10 8.22 -6.33 16.42
N ARG A 11 8.97 -6.11 15.34
CA ARG A 11 8.96 -4.81 14.65
C ARG A 11 7.71 -4.76 13.79
N ASP A 12 7.05 -3.62 13.85
CA ASP A 12 6.00 -3.25 12.92
C ASP A 12 6.48 -3.44 11.47
N ILE A 13 5.53 -3.78 10.61
CA ILE A 13 5.73 -3.78 9.17
C ILE A 13 5.43 -2.38 8.66
N GLU A 14 6.45 -1.68 8.21
CA GLU A 14 6.31 -0.36 7.61
C GLU A 14 6.19 -0.53 6.09
N VAL A 15 5.14 0.05 5.50
CA VAL A 15 4.92 0.07 4.05
C VAL A 15 4.57 1.48 3.63
N LEU A 16 5.13 1.93 2.51
CA LEU A 16 4.78 3.24 1.96
C LEU A 16 3.44 3.14 1.23
N ILE A 17 2.62 4.18 1.33
CA ILE A 17 1.38 4.27 0.57
C ILE A 17 1.65 4.09 -0.93
N ASP A 18 0.75 3.40 -1.62
CA ASP A 18 0.85 3.05 -3.04
C ASP A 18 2.07 2.19 -3.41
N GLN A 19 2.78 1.63 -2.43
CA GLN A 19 3.90 0.71 -2.64
C GLN A 19 3.59 -0.68 -2.10
N ALA A 20 4.34 -1.65 -2.62
CA ALA A 20 4.26 -3.04 -2.24
C ALA A 20 5.53 -3.48 -1.51
N LEU A 21 5.35 -4.25 -0.43
CA LEU A 21 6.39 -4.90 0.34
C LEU A 21 6.22 -6.41 0.26
N MET A 22 7.30 -7.12 -0.07
CA MET A 22 7.32 -8.57 -0.06
C MET A 22 7.53 -9.08 1.36
N VAL A 23 6.61 -9.91 1.85
CA VAL A 23 6.68 -10.56 3.16
C VAL A 23 6.93 -12.04 2.94
N ARG A 24 8.11 -12.50 3.38
CA ARG A 24 8.51 -13.92 3.33
C ARG A 24 8.14 -14.59 4.65
N LEU A 25 7.45 -15.72 4.55
CA LEU A 25 7.03 -16.52 5.70
C LEU A 25 8.02 -17.65 5.96
N GLU A 26 8.09 -18.11 7.21
CA GLU A 26 8.91 -19.28 7.58
C GLU A 26 8.32 -20.62 7.12
N ARG A 27 7.00 -20.63 6.86
CA ARG A 27 6.21 -21.81 6.47
C ARG A 27 5.04 -21.40 5.56
N PRO A 28 4.43 -22.37 4.86
CA PRO A 28 3.21 -22.14 4.09
C PRO A 28 2.08 -21.51 4.92
N ALA A 29 1.48 -20.43 4.44
CA ALA A 29 0.25 -19.86 4.98
C ALA A 29 -0.94 -20.75 4.64
N ALA A 30 -1.86 -20.90 5.59
CA ALA A 30 -3.18 -21.48 5.39
C ALA A 30 -4.28 -20.42 5.47
N GLU A 31 -4.15 -19.46 6.37
CA GLU A 31 -5.09 -18.34 6.53
C GLU A 31 -4.32 -17.02 6.68
N ILE A 32 -4.87 -15.98 6.06
CA ILE A 32 -4.31 -14.63 6.07
C ILE A 32 -5.45 -13.67 6.40
N VAL A 33 -5.25 -12.84 7.41
CA VAL A 33 -6.22 -11.85 7.87
C VAL A 33 -5.55 -10.49 7.94
N VAL A 34 -6.17 -9.50 7.31
CA VAL A 34 -5.83 -8.08 7.46
C VAL A 34 -6.93 -7.42 8.28
N GLY A 35 -6.56 -6.73 9.36
CA GLY A 35 -7.53 -6.08 10.24
C GLY A 35 -8.45 -5.10 9.51
N ASN A 36 -7.87 -4.18 8.75
CA ASN A 36 -8.59 -3.25 7.86
C ASN A 36 -8.01 -3.25 6.43
N PRO A 37 -8.71 -3.88 5.45
CA PRO A 37 -8.32 -3.89 4.04
C PRO A 37 -8.31 -2.54 3.33
N SER A 38 -8.88 -1.48 3.93
CA SER A 38 -8.83 -0.13 3.37
C SER A 38 -7.47 0.54 3.62
N ILE A 39 -6.73 0.11 4.64
CA ILE A 39 -5.42 0.65 5.03
C ILE A 39 -4.32 -0.08 4.27
N ALA A 40 -4.32 -1.41 4.31
CA ALA A 40 -3.37 -2.25 3.58
C ALA A 40 -4.07 -3.49 3.02
N ASP A 41 -3.47 -4.12 2.03
CA ASP A 41 -4.01 -5.33 1.40
C ASP A 41 -2.91 -6.35 1.13
N VAL A 42 -3.28 -7.62 1.02
CA VAL A 42 -2.32 -8.70 0.82
C VAL A 42 -2.74 -9.59 -0.34
N ALA A 43 -1.82 -9.79 -1.28
CA ALA A 43 -1.93 -10.81 -2.31
C ALA A 43 -0.96 -11.96 -2.03
N VAL A 44 -1.39 -13.19 -2.31
CA VAL A 44 -0.56 -14.39 -2.18
C VAL A 44 0.23 -14.58 -3.47
N GLN A 45 1.57 -14.54 -3.39
CA GLN A 45 2.44 -14.83 -4.53
C GLN A 45 2.82 -16.31 -4.60
N SER A 46 3.12 -16.91 -3.45
CA SER A 46 3.37 -18.34 -3.26
C SER A 46 2.87 -18.76 -1.89
N SER A 47 2.93 -20.06 -1.58
CA SER A 47 2.51 -20.57 -0.27
C SER A 47 3.24 -19.90 0.91
N ASP A 48 4.49 -19.46 0.71
CA ASP A 48 5.35 -18.83 1.72
C ASP A 48 5.70 -17.36 1.42
N THR A 49 5.06 -16.73 0.43
CA THR A 49 5.34 -15.33 0.04
C THR A 49 4.07 -14.54 -0.17
N LEU A 50 4.01 -13.41 0.51
CA LEU A 50 2.92 -12.45 0.43
C LEU A 50 3.43 -11.13 -0.15
N VAL A 51 2.57 -10.46 -0.90
CA VAL A 51 2.77 -9.08 -1.36
C VAL A 51 1.80 -8.22 -0.57
N LEU A 52 2.33 -7.40 0.35
CA LEU A 52 1.59 -6.44 1.14
C LEU A 52 1.60 -5.08 0.44
N THR A 53 0.46 -4.46 0.22
CA THR A 53 0.34 -3.15 -0.42
C THR A 53 -0.28 -2.13 0.52
N GLY A 54 0.35 -0.97 0.69
CA GLY A 54 -0.23 0.17 1.41
C GLY A 54 -1.28 0.88 0.55
N LYS A 55 -2.51 1.03 1.03
CA LYS A 55 -3.63 1.65 0.31
C LYS A 55 -4.01 3.03 0.84
N SER A 56 -3.99 3.21 2.16
CA SER A 56 -4.27 4.50 2.79
C SER A 56 -3.50 4.65 4.08
N PHE A 57 -3.26 5.90 4.48
CA PHE A 57 -2.56 6.21 5.72
C PHE A 57 -3.28 5.64 6.94
N GLY A 58 -2.50 5.07 7.85
CA GLY A 58 -3.00 4.55 9.11
C GLY A 58 -2.29 3.28 9.56
N GLU A 59 -2.84 2.66 10.59
CA GLU A 59 -2.31 1.45 11.18
C GLU A 59 -3.37 0.34 11.10
N THR A 60 -2.93 -0.85 10.72
CA THR A 60 -3.71 -2.09 10.76
C THR A 60 -2.82 -3.20 11.31
N ASN A 61 -3.25 -4.45 11.26
CA ASN A 61 -2.43 -5.60 11.56
C ASN A 61 -2.57 -6.68 10.49
N LEU A 62 -1.51 -7.49 10.38
CA LEU A 62 -1.45 -8.67 9.54
C LEU A 62 -1.32 -9.89 10.44
N ILE A 63 -2.27 -10.81 10.32
CA ILE A 63 -2.25 -12.11 10.97
C ILE A 63 -2.15 -13.19 9.89
N VAL A 64 -1.20 -14.11 10.05
CA VAL A 64 -1.01 -15.25 9.15
C VAL A 64 -0.85 -16.50 10.00
N THR A 65 -1.58 -17.57 9.66
CA THR A 65 -1.49 -18.87 10.33
C THR A 65 -1.17 -19.98 9.35
N ASP A 66 -0.61 -21.08 9.86
CA ASP A 66 -0.43 -22.31 9.09
C ASP A 66 -1.61 -23.28 9.23
N THR A 67 -1.53 -24.43 8.57
CA THR A 67 -2.59 -25.45 8.57
C THR A 67 -2.85 -26.09 9.95
N SER A 68 -1.93 -25.92 10.91
CA SER A 68 -2.10 -26.38 12.29
C SER A 68 -2.73 -25.33 13.21
N GLY A 69 -3.03 -24.14 12.67
CA GLY A 69 -3.54 -23.00 13.42
C GLY A 69 -2.45 -22.24 14.19
N GLN A 70 -1.17 -22.53 13.93
CA GLN A 70 -0.08 -21.80 14.56
C GLN A 70 0.12 -20.45 13.86
N VAL A 71 0.24 -19.39 14.65
CA VAL A 71 0.50 -18.04 14.15
C VAL A 71 1.93 -17.94 13.61
N LEU A 72 2.06 -17.66 12.32
CA LEU A 72 3.32 -17.38 11.63
C LEU A 72 3.66 -15.88 11.70
N VAL A 73 2.65 -15.02 11.56
CA VAL A 73 2.78 -13.56 11.65
C VAL A 73 1.61 -13.01 12.46
N ASN A 74 1.89 -12.13 13.40
CA ASN A 74 0.91 -11.25 14.02
C ASN A 74 1.62 -9.93 14.33
N ARG A 75 1.53 -8.98 13.40
CA ARG A 75 2.29 -7.72 13.47
C ARG A 75 1.41 -6.55 13.11
N ARG A 76 1.70 -5.40 13.71
CA ARG A 76 1.16 -4.11 13.26
C ARG A 76 1.74 -3.76 11.90
N VAL A 77 0.90 -3.23 11.02
CA VAL A 77 1.25 -2.69 9.71
C VAL A 77 1.00 -1.19 9.77
N VAL A 78 2.03 -0.40 9.48
CA VAL A 78 1.96 1.07 9.48
C VAL A 78 2.15 1.54 8.04
N VAL A 79 1.15 2.23 7.51
CA VAL A 79 1.20 2.80 6.15
C VAL A 79 1.61 4.26 6.23
N GLN A 80 2.78 4.56 5.66
CA GLN A 80 3.44 5.87 5.81
C GLN A 80 3.49 6.64 4.48
N GLU A 81 3.82 7.93 4.58
CA GLU A 81 4.12 8.77 3.41
C GLU A 81 5.39 8.28 2.71
N PRO A 82 5.47 8.36 1.37
CA PRO A 82 6.66 7.90 0.66
C PRO A 82 7.89 8.75 1.04
N ASP A 83 9.04 8.11 1.13
CA ASP A 83 10.29 8.80 1.43
C ASP A 83 10.74 9.70 0.27
N GLY A 84 10.78 11.01 0.53
CA GLY A 84 11.39 12.00 -0.35
C GLY A 84 10.51 12.48 -1.51
N GLY A 85 10.79 13.70 -1.96
CA GLY A 85 10.11 14.35 -3.10
C GLY A 85 8.69 14.86 -2.78
N PHE A 86 7.93 14.21 -1.90
CA PHE A 86 6.60 14.69 -1.52
C PHE A 86 6.68 15.93 -0.62
N VAL A 87 5.98 16.99 -1.02
CA VAL A 87 5.88 18.25 -0.29
C VAL A 87 4.41 18.60 -0.12
N THR A 88 3.97 18.76 1.12
CA THR A 88 2.59 19.17 1.44
C THR A 88 2.55 20.66 1.73
N VAL A 89 1.74 21.40 0.96
CA VAL A 89 1.54 22.84 1.06
C VAL A 89 0.20 23.13 1.73
N TYR A 90 0.24 23.92 2.80
CA TYR A 90 -0.96 24.39 3.50
C TYR A 90 -1.23 25.87 3.21
N ARG A 91 -2.43 26.19 2.71
CA ARG A 91 -2.92 27.56 2.51
C ARG A 91 -4.22 27.76 3.30
N GLY A 92 -4.08 28.14 4.57
CA GLY A 92 -5.20 28.09 5.52
C GLY A 92 -5.65 26.65 5.73
N VAL A 93 -6.93 26.37 5.48
CA VAL A 93 -7.49 25.00 5.56
C VAL A 93 -7.26 24.17 4.29
N LYS A 94 -6.64 24.75 3.25
CA LYS A 94 -6.39 24.03 2.01
C LYS A 94 -5.07 23.27 2.09
N ARG A 95 -5.12 21.94 1.93
CA ARG A 95 -3.98 21.04 1.79
C ARG A 95 -3.84 20.60 0.33
N GLU A 96 -2.64 20.76 -0.21
CA GLU A 96 -2.25 20.32 -1.55
C GLU A 96 -0.88 19.64 -1.45
N THR A 97 -0.72 18.45 -2.01
CA THR A 97 0.56 17.74 -2.06
C THR A 97 1.12 17.73 -3.48
N VAL A 98 2.43 17.97 -3.59
CA VAL A 98 3.21 17.92 -4.83
C VAL A 98 4.37 16.94 -4.68
N HIS A 99 4.84 16.36 -5.79
CA HIS A 99 6.02 15.48 -5.80
C HIS A 99 7.13 16.13 -6.64
N CYS A 100 8.22 16.52 -5.99
CA CYS A 100 9.31 17.32 -6.56
C CYS A 100 10.60 16.50 -6.77
N ALA A 101 10.95 16.24 -8.02
CA ALA A 101 12.21 15.58 -8.38
C ALA A 101 12.59 15.78 -9.87
N PRO A 102 13.36 16.81 -10.28
CA PRO A 102 13.68 18.08 -9.61
C PRO A 102 12.58 19.15 -9.78
N ASN A 103 11.67 18.95 -10.73
CA ASN A 103 10.46 19.76 -10.91
C ASN A 103 9.32 19.15 -10.11
N CYS A 104 8.34 19.97 -9.73
CA CYS A 104 7.18 19.53 -8.95
C CYS A 104 6.01 19.16 -9.87
N GLU A 105 5.56 17.91 -9.74
CA GLU A 105 4.38 17.37 -10.39
C GLU A 105 3.23 17.24 -9.38
N THR A 106 2.00 17.05 -9.88
CA THR A 106 0.78 16.96 -9.07
C THR A 106 0.30 15.51 -8.93
N PRO A 107 0.74 14.78 -7.89
CA PRO A 107 0.27 13.43 -7.62
C PRO A 107 -1.17 13.44 -7.08
N LEU A 108 -1.90 12.35 -7.30
CA LEU A 108 -3.17 12.12 -6.62
C LEU A 108 -2.90 11.62 -5.20
N VAL A 109 -3.13 12.47 -4.19
CA VAL A 109 -2.79 12.14 -2.79
C VAL A 109 -4.02 12.21 -1.89
N ILE A 110 -4.21 11.18 -1.07
CA ILE A 110 -5.29 11.12 -0.09
C ILE A 110 -5.10 12.22 0.97
N GLY A 111 -6.19 12.90 1.32
CA GLY A 111 -6.22 13.96 2.33
C GLY A 111 -6.10 15.39 1.76
N ASP A 112 -5.80 15.55 0.48
CA ASP A 112 -5.80 16.87 -0.17
C ASP A 112 -7.21 17.43 -0.29
N THR A 113 -7.31 18.75 -0.53
CA THR A 113 -8.63 19.38 -0.68
C THR A 113 -9.46 18.68 -1.76
N PRO A 114 -10.79 18.57 -1.58
CA PRO A 114 -11.65 17.92 -2.57
C PRO A 114 -11.50 18.49 -3.98
N ALA A 115 -11.36 19.82 -4.10
CA ALA A 115 -11.19 20.48 -5.39
C ALA A 115 -9.89 20.06 -6.11
N TYR A 116 -8.78 19.92 -5.39
CA TYR A 116 -7.49 19.49 -5.95
C TYR A 116 -7.55 18.00 -6.33
N PHE A 117 -8.04 17.15 -5.42
CA PHE A 117 -8.18 15.71 -5.64
C PHE A 117 -9.10 15.37 -6.82
N ASP A 118 -10.26 16.04 -6.91
CA ASP A 118 -11.24 15.81 -7.98
C ASP A 118 -10.70 16.21 -9.36
N THR A 119 -9.90 17.27 -9.41
CA THR A 119 -9.28 17.74 -10.66
C THR A 119 -8.32 16.69 -11.19
N ILE A 120 -7.34 16.26 -10.38
CA ILE A 120 -6.35 15.26 -10.77
C ILE A 120 -7.03 13.91 -11.08
N SER A 121 -8.02 13.51 -10.29
CA SER A 121 -8.80 12.27 -10.53
C SER A 121 -9.48 12.28 -11.89
N LYS A 122 -10.03 13.42 -12.32
CA LYS A 122 -10.67 13.56 -13.63
C LYS A 122 -9.66 13.46 -14.76
N GLU A 123 -8.50 14.09 -14.63
CA GLU A 123 -7.43 14.02 -15.62
C GLU A 123 -6.91 12.59 -15.79
N ILE A 124 -6.67 11.86 -14.68
CA ILE A 124 -6.25 10.46 -14.71
C ILE A 124 -7.29 9.59 -15.40
N ARG A 125 -8.59 9.72 -15.05
CA ARG A 125 -9.66 8.93 -15.68
C ARG A 125 -9.80 9.24 -17.17
N ALA A 126 -9.71 10.50 -17.56
CA ALA A 126 -9.74 10.89 -18.98
C ALA A 126 -8.58 10.25 -19.75
N LYS A 127 -7.37 10.29 -19.18
CA LYS A 127 -6.18 9.65 -19.76
C LYS A 127 -6.32 8.12 -19.86
N GLN A 128 -6.84 7.48 -18.82
CA GLN A 128 -7.11 6.03 -18.83
C GLN A 128 -8.13 5.65 -19.91
N GLY A 129 -9.18 6.44 -20.09
CA GLY A 129 -10.18 6.22 -21.14
C GLY A 129 -9.59 6.29 -22.56
N ILE A 130 -8.64 7.20 -22.80
CA ILE A 130 -7.89 7.26 -24.08
C ILE A 130 -7.05 5.99 -24.28
N GLY A 131 -6.38 5.53 -23.22
CA GLY A 131 -5.54 4.33 -23.27
C GLY A 131 -6.34 3.02 -23.47
N GLN A 132 -7.50 2.91 -22.83
CA GLN A 132 -8.38 1.73 -22.96
C GLN A 132 -9.02 1.65 -24.35
N ALA A 133 -9.44 2.78 -24.93
CA ALA A 133 -9.98 2.83 -26.29
C ALA A 133 -8.96 2.37 -27.36
N ALA A 134 -7.65 2.51 -27.10
CA ALA A 134 -6.59 2.02 -27.99
C ALA A 134 -6.34 0.51 -27.86
N ALA A 135 -6.59 -0.08 -26.69
CA ALA A 135 -6.37 -1.51 -26.43
C ALA A 135 -7.49 -2.40 -27.02
N GLU A 136 -8.72 -1.88 -27.12
CA GLU A 136 -9.87 -2.62 -27.65
C GLU A 136 -9.91 -2.67 -29.20
N GLY A 137 -9.11 -1.84 -29.89
CA GLY A 137 -9.07 -1.76 -31.36
C GLY A 137 -8.19 -2.80 -32.07
N GLN A 138 -7.47 -3.68 -31.35
CA GLN A 138 -6.54 -4.66 -31.93
C GLN A 138 -7.04 -6.12 -31.85
N GLY A 139 -8.27 -6.37 -31.40
CA GLY A 139 -8.83 -7.72 -31.22
C GLY A 139 -9.88 -8.18 -32.24
N ALA A 140 -10.02 -7.51 -33.39
CA ALA A 140 -10.99 -7.88 -34.42
C ALA A 140 -10.31 -8.03 -35.79
N GLY A 141 -9.68 -9.19 -36.01
CA GLY A 141 -9.08 -9.52 -37.30
C GLY A 141 -8.30 -10.82 -37.29
N GLU A 142 -9.00 -11.95 -37.13
CA GLU A 142 -8.63 -13.27 -37.67
C GLU A 142 -9.90 -14.07 -37.98
#